data_AF-A0A4Q2USI5-F1
#
_entry.id   AF-A0A4Q2USI5-F1
#
_cell.length_a   1.000
_cell.length_b   1.000
_cell.length_c   1.000
_cell.angle_alpha   90.00
_cell.angle_beta   90.00
_cell.angle_gamma   90.00
#
_symmetry.space_group_name_H-M   'P 1'
#
loop_
_entity.id
_entity.type
_entity.pdbx_description
1 polymer ?
#
loop_
_entity_poly.entity_id
_entity_poly.type
_entity_poly.pdbx_seq_one_letter_code
_entity_poly.pdbx_strand_id
1 'polypeptide(L)'
;MENIGGELGFVGAHRRGRCFGHTLNLSAKAILFGHDADAFERRISGTEPLTEAEHLVWRKKGPAGKLHNLMVAIHRSDLLTGMLRNIQQEAFNKSSDPKLNDRKPLDVILDNDTRWLSQLYMIRRALLLRDYIERLIAHHRIDFEQQNKAKRGGPKKSLTLPFICQPENQLSDKDWEVVEIFGQILSYYEATIKMLEGD
;
A
#
# COMPACT_ATOMS: atom_id res chain seq x y z
N MET A 1 -4.20 18.67 27.97
CA MET A 1 -5.46 19.41 28.26
C MET A 1 -6.08 19.05 29.60
N GLU A 2 -5.88 17.85 30.16
CA GLU A 2 -6.39 17.52 31.50
C GLU A 2 -5.63 18.24 32.62
N ASN A 3 -4.29 18.28 32.57
CA ASN A 3 -3.48 19.05 33.54
C ASN A 3 -3.84 20.56 33.50
N ILE A 4 -3.87 21.15 32.30
CA ILE A 4 -4.25 22.56 32.08
C ILE A 4 -5.70 22.83 32.54
N GLY A 5 -6.61 21.88 32.31
CA GLY A 5 -8.01 22.00 32.75
C GLY A 5 -8.15 21.97 34.27
N GLY A 6 -7.38 21.10 34.95
CA GLY A 6 -7.31 21.05 36.40
C GLY A 6 -6.79 22.35 37.02
N GLU A 7 -5.73 22.92 36.44
CA GLU A 7 -5.15 24.20 36.88
C GLU A 7 -6.08 25.41 36.65
N LEU A 8 -6.84 25.42 35.54
CA LEU A 8 -7.69 26.55 35.14
C LEU A 8 -9.17 26.36 35.49
N GLY A 9 -9.52 25.35 36.29
CA GLY A 9 -10.89 25.13 36.78
C GLY A 9 -11.91 24.75 35.70
N PHE A 10 -11.48 24.10 34.61
CA PHE A 10 -12.39 23.59 33.59
C PHE A 10 -12.09 22.13 33.23
N VAL A 11 -13.13 21.37 32.89
CA VAL A 11 -12.94 20.00 32.41
C VAL A 11 -12.41 20.02 30.98
N GLY A 12 -11.13 19.65 30.79
CA GLY A 12 -10.46 19.68 29.48
C GLY A 12 -11.20 18.92 28.37
N ALA A 13 -11.93 17.85 28.69
CA ALA A 13 -12.77 17.13 27.75
C ALA A 13 -13.91 18.00 27.16
N HIS A 14 -14.50 18.91 27.94
CA HIS A 14 -15.60 19.78 27.50
C HIS A 14 -15.12 20.95 26.63
N ARG A 15 -13.81 21.21 26.57
CA ARG A 15 -13.20 22.27 25.77
C ARG A 15 -12.32 21.78 24.63
N ARG A 16 -12.30 20.45 24.39
CA ARG A 16 -11.68 19.88 23.19
C ARG A 16 -12.59 20.12 21.99
N GLY A 17 -12.29 21.16 21.21
CA GLY A 17 -12.89 21.32 19.88
C GLY A 17 -12.50 20.14 18.99
N ARG A 18 -13.46 19.56 18.27
CA ARG A 18 -13.13 18.65 17.17
C ARG A 18 -12.67 19.51 16.00
N CYS A 19 -11.40 19.43 15.61
CA CYS A 19 -10.96 20.11 14.40
C CYS A 19 -11.56 19.40 13.19
N PHE A 20 -11.94 20.18 12.17
CA PHE A 20 -12.47 19.62 10.93
C PHE A 20 -11.51 18.61 10.29
N GLY A 21 -10.19 18.86 10.38
CA GLY A 21 -9.15 17.93 9.96
C GLY A 21 -9.20 16.57 10.68
N HIS A 22 -9.58 16.53 11.96
CA HIS A 22 -9.76 15.26 12.67
C HIS A 22 -10.96 14.46 12.12
N THR A 23 -12.09 15.12 11.82
CA THR A 23 -13.25 14.47 11.20
C THR A 23 -12.93 13.96 9.79
N LEU A 24 -12.18 14.72 8.99
CA LEU A 24 -11.68 14.25 7.68
C LEU A 24 -10.80 13.02 7.84
N ASN A 25 -9.86 13.02 8.78
CA ASN A 25 -8.99 11.89 9.04
C ASN A 25 -9.78 10.63 9.44
N LEU A 26 -10.76 10.75 10.33
CA LEU A 26 -11.60 9.62 10.75
C LEU A 26 -12.40 9.03 9.58
N SER A 27 -13.01 9.88 8.76
CA SER A 27 -13.80 9.41 7.62
C SER A 27 -12.94 8.81 6.51
N ALA A 28 -11.77 9.40 6.21
CA ALA A 28 -10.81 8.81 5.27
C ALA A 28 -10.33 7.42 5.71
N LYS A 29 -10.03 7.25 7.01
CA LYS A 29 -9.67 5.94 7.58
C LYS A 29 -10.82 4.92 7.46
N ALA A 30 -12.06 5.35 7.71
CA ALA A 30 -13.23 4.47 7.57
C ALA A 30 -13.45 4.03 6.12
N ILE A 31 -13.17 4.89 5.14
CA ILE A 31 -13.22 4.55 3.71
C ILE A 31 -12.17 3.46 3.38
N LEU A 32 -10.94 3.62 3.86
CA LEU A 32 -9.83 2.71 3.56
C LEU A 32 -9.91 1.37 4.29
N PHE A 33 -10.30 1.39 5.57
CA PHE A 33 -10.13 0.24 6.48
C PHE A 33 -11.44 -0.26 7.08
N GLY A 34 -12.57 0.31 6.68
CA GLY A 34 -13.89 -0.01 7.21
C GLY A 34 -14.06 0.39 8.68
N HIS A 35 -14.99 -0.29 9.34
CA HIS A 35 -15.28 -0.07 10.76
C HIS A 35 -14.07 -0.39 11.66
N ASP A 36 -13.96 0.31 12.79
CA ASP A 36 -12.90 0.16 13.80
C ASP A 36 -11.45 0.32 13.28
N ALA A 37 -11.19 1.32 12.42
CA ALA A 37 -9.84 1.64 11.96
C ALA A 37 -8.83 1.86 13.11
N ASP A 38 -9.25 2.51 14.19
CA ASP A 38 -8.39 2.73 15.38
C ASP A 38 -8.05 1.43 16.12
N ALA A 39 -8.95 0.43 16.11
CA ALA A 39 -8.66 -0.87 16.70
C ALA A 39 -7.69 -1.69 15.84
N PHE A 40 -7.79 -1.50 14.52
CA PHE A 40 -6.83 -2.05 13.57
C PHE A 40 -5.45 -1.43 13.75
N GLU A 41 -5.34 -0.11 13.87
CA GLU A 41 -4.09 0.62 14.14
C GLU A 41 -3.34 0.09 15.35
N ARG A 42 -4.07 -0.06 16.47
CA ARG A 42 -3.50 -0.58 17.71
C ARG A 42 -2.95 -2.00 17.59
N ARG A 43 -3.45 -2.81 16.64
CA ARG A 43 -2.95 -4.17 16.39
C ARG A 43 -1.69 -4.22 15.54
N ILE A 44 -1.45 -3.19 14.72
CA ILE A 44 -0.31 -3.14 13.79
C ILE A 44 0.80 -2.20 14.25
N SER A 45 0.65 -1.51 15.39
CA SER A 45 1.63 -0.54 15.93
C SER A 45 2.90 -1.18 16.52
N GLY A 46 3.32 -2.34 16.00
CA GLY A 46 4.53 -3.06 16.42
C GLY A 46 5.72 -2.74 15.51
N THR A 47 6.91 -2.64 16.09
CA THR A 47 8.19 -2.46 15.38
C THR A 47 8.81 -3.78 14.91
N GLU A 48 8.11 -4.90 15.03
CA GLU A 48 8.63 -6.23 14.66
C GLU A 48 8.56 -6.49 13.14
N PRO A 49 9.36 -7.44 12.62
CA PRO A 49 9.28 -7.83 11.22
C PRO A 49 7.88 -8.38 10.92
N LEU A 50 7.21 -7.78 9.92
CA LEU A 50 5.91 -8.26 9.41
C LEU A 50 5.79 -9.79 9.43
N THR A 51 5.02 -10.26 10.40
CA THR A 51 4.68 -11.66 10.58
C THR A 51 3.58 -12.05 9.60
N GLU A 52 3.44 -13.35 9.34
CA GLU A 52 2.30 -13.88 8.58
C GLU A 52 0.95 -13.43 9.19
N ALA A 53 0.91 -13.27 10.52
CA ALA A 53 -0.24 -12.76 11.25
C ALA A 53 -0.57 -11.29 10.89
N GLU A 54 0.43 -10.43 10.73
CA GLU A 54 0.22 -9.03 10.31
C GLU A 54 -0.24 -8.95 8.86
N HIS A 55 0.33 -9.75 7.96
CA HIS A 55 -0.17 -9.83 6.59
C HIS A 55 -1.64 -10.25 6.53
N LEU A 56 -2.06 -11.21 7.36
CA LEU A 56 -3.46 -11.62 7.49
C LEU A 56 -4.35 -10.49 8.02
N VAL A 57 -3.88 -9.71 9.00
CA VAL A 57 -4.60 -8.56 9.56
C VAL A 57 -4.80 -7.48 8.50
N TRP A 58 -3.78 -7.17 7.71
CA TRP A 58 -3.89 -6.26 6.57
C TRP A 58 -4.81 -6.81 5.48
N ARG A 59 -4.69 -8.09 5.11
CA ARG A 59 -5.53 -8.70 4.06
C ARG A 59 -7.02 -8.60 4.38
N LYS A 60 -7.41 -8.66 5.66
CA LYS A 60 -8.81 -8.47 6.12
C LYS A 60 -9.35 -7.07 5.88
N LYS A 61 -8.50 -6.08 5.58
CA LYS A 61 -8.91 -4.73 5.19
C LYS A 61 -9.21 -4.59 3.69
N GLY A 62 -9.27 -5.70 2.96
CA GLY A 62 -9.67 -5.72 1.56
C GLY A 62 -8.59 -5.16 0.63
N PRO A 63 -8.97 -4.50 -0.48
CA PRO A 63 -8.03 -4.04 -1.50
C PRO A 63 -6.92 -3.13 -0.98
N ALA A 64 -7.22 -2.19 -0.07
CA ALA A 64 -6.22 -1.29 0.51
C ALA A 64 -5.14 -2.07 1.29
N GLY A 65 -5.55 -3.08 2.07
CA GLY A 65 -4.59 -3.87 2.83
C GLY A 65 -3.84 -4.91 2.01
N LYS A 66 -4.44 -5.46 0.95
CA LYS A 66 -3.69 -6.25 -0.05
C LYS A 66 -2.63 -5.40 -0.74
N LEU A 67 -2.97 -4.16 -1.12
CA LEU A 67 -2.03 -3.23 -1.72
C LEU A 67 -0.86 -2.93 -0.79
N HIS A 68 -1.12 -2.62 0.49
CA HIS A 68 -0.08 -2.44 1.50
C HIS A 68 0.88 -3.63 1.54
N ASN A 69 0.35 -4.84 1.71
CA ASN A 69 1.15 -6.07 1.79
C ASN A 69 2.05 -6.26 0.54
N LEU A 70 1.50 -6.01 -0.65
CA LEU A 70 2.24 -6.13 -1.91
C LEU A 70 3.37 -5.09 -2.00
N MET A 71 3.08 -3.83 -1.69
CA MET A 71 4.07 -2.75 -1.74
C MET A 71 5.21 -3.01 -0.74
N VAL A 72 4.88 -3.44 0.48
CA VAL A 72 5.89 -3.78 1.48
C VAL A 72 6.73 -4.98 1.05
N ALA A 73 6.12 -6.02 0.47
CA ALA A 73 6.86 -7.18 -0.01
C ALA A 73 7.86 -6.82 -1.13
N ILE A 74 7.48 -5.95 -2.07
CA ILE A 74 8.36 -5.45 -3.12
C ILE A 74 9.49 -4.60 -2.50
N HIS A 75 9.14 -3.63 -1.65
CA HIS A 75 10.11 -2.71 -1.05
C HIS A 75 11.17 -3.42 -0.19
N ARG A 76 10.79 -4.48 0.54
CA ARG A 76 11.71 -5.22 1.42
C ARG A 76 12.61 -6.23 0.68
N SER A 77 12.42 -6.42 -0.62
CA SER A 77 13.20 -7.36 -1.41
C SER A 77 14.00 -6.63 -2.48
N ASP A 78 15.33 -6.62 -2.34
CA ASP A 78 16.24 -6.06 -3.35
C ASP A 78 16.05 -6.75 -4.71
N LEU A 79 15.77 -8.05 -4.70
CA LEU A 79 15.44 -8.81 -5.91
C LEU A 79 14.20 -8.24 -6.59
N LEU A 80 13.08 -8.11 -5.87
CA LEU A 80 11.84 -7.61 -6.47
C LEU A 80 11.95 -6.15 -6.88
N THR A 81 12.61 -5.31 -6.07
CA THR A 81 12.88 -3.91 -6.40
C THR A 81 13.74 -3.81 -7.67
N GLY A 82 14.79 -4.62 -7.79
CA GLY A 82 15.61 -4.70 -9.01
C GLY A 82 14.82 -5.16 -10.22
N MET A 83 14.00 -6.21 -10.09
CA MET A 83 13.12 -6.70 -11.15
C MET A 83 12.14 -5.61 -11.62
N LEU A 84 11.53 -4.88 -10.69
CA LEU A 84 10.58 -3.81 -11.02
C LEU A 84 11.24 -2.69 -11.81
N ARG A 85 12.45 -2.29 -11.41
CA ARG A 85 13.23 -1.27 -12.12
C ARG A 85 13.61 -1.74 -13.52
N ASN A 86 14.04 -2.99 -13.66
CA ASN A 86 14.43 -3.56 -14.96
C ASN A 86 13.24 -3.62 -15.92
N ILE A 87 12.08 -4.08 -15.45
CA ILE A 87 10.86 -4.16 -16.27
C ILE A 87 10.45 -2.78 -16.78
N GLN A 88 10.53 -1.74 -15.95
CA GLN A 88 10.30 -0.35 -16.37
C GLN A 88 11.34 0.10 -17.40
N GLN A 89 12.62 -0.11 -17.13
CA GLN A 89 13.70 0.32 -18.02
C GLN A 89 13.59 -0.34 -19.40
N GLU A 90 13.24 -1.62 -19.46
CA GLU A 90 13.00 -2.33 -20.72
C GLU A 90 11.83 -1.73 -21.49
N ALA A 91 10.75 -1.34 -20.80
CA ALA A 91 9.61 -0.69 -21.43
C ALA A 91 9.97 0.71 -21.95
N PHE A 92 10.74 1.48 -21.18
CA PHE A 92 11.24 2.80 -21.59
C PHE A 92 12.12 2.67 -22.82
N ASN A 93 13.10 1.77 -22.82
CA ASN A 93 14.02 1.58 -23.96
C ASN A 93 13.32 1.13 -25.25
N LYS A 94 12.17 0.47 -25.15
CA LYS A 94 11.35 0.03 -26.30
C LYS A 94 10.38 1.12 -26.78
N SER A 95 10.23 2.21 -26.04
CA SER A 95 9.32 3.29 -26.38
C SER A 95 9.84 4.09 -27.58
N SER A 96 8.92 4.46 -28.48
CA SER A 96 9.22 5.39 -29.56
C SER A 96 9.15 6.86 -29.10
N ASP A 97 8.65 7.14 -27.90
CA ASP A 97 8.64 8.48 -27.30
C ASP A 97 10.00 8.79 -26.65
N PRO A 98 10.78 9.75 -27.19
CA PRO A 98 12.07 10.12 -26.62
C PRO A 98 12.00 10.55 -25.15
N LYS A 99 10.88 11.14 -24.71
CA LYS A 99 10.70 11.59 -23.33
C LYS A 99 10.58 10.43 -22.35
N LEU A 100 10.16 9.25 -22.80
CA LEU A 100 10.10 8.05 -21.97
C LEU A 100 11.47 7.39 -21.83
N ASN A 101 12.32 7.49 -22.86
CA ASN A 101 13.66 6.89 -22.86
C ASN A 101 14.58 7.49 -21.77
N ASP A 102 14.42 8.78 -21.47
CA ASP A 102 15.20 9.48 -20.45
C ASP A 102 14.65 9.31 -19.02
N ARG A 103 13.49 8.65 -18.85
CA ARG A 103 12.90 8.46 -17.52
C ARG A 103 13.69 7.45 -16.71
N LYS A 104 13.82 7.75 -15.42
CA LYS A 104 14.34 6.80 -14.44
C LYS A 104 13.20 5.91 -13.93
N PRO A 105 13.44 4.60 -13.74
CA PRO A 105 12.48 3.72 -13.08
C PRO A 105 12.09 4.26 -11.69
N LEU A 106 10.82 4.08 -11.34
CA LEU A 106 10.28 4.46 -10.05
C LEU A 106 10.26 3.26 -9.10
N ASP A 107 10.54 3.50 -7.83
CA ASP A 107 10.31 2.54 -6.76
C ASP A 107 8.87 2.59 -6.25
N VAL A 108 8.46 1.60 -5.48
CA VAL A 108 7.20 1.68 -4.73
C VAL A 108 7.32 2.72 -3.60
N ILE A 109 6.19 3.29 -3.19
CA ILE A 109 6.09 4.16 -2.00
C ILE A 109 5.34 3.39 -0.93
N LEU A 110 5.83 3.42 0.31
CA LEU A 110 5.13 2.85 1.45
C LEU A 110 4.28 3.92 2.15
N ASP A 111 3.15 3.48 2.68
CA ASP A 111 2.40 4.24 3.67
C ASP A 111 3.15 4.32 5.01
N ASN A 112 2.83 5.35 5.80
CA ASN A 112 3.29 5.50 7.18
C ASN A 112 2.17 5.02 8.11
N ASP A 113 2.03 3.71 8.22
CA ASP A 113 0.92 3.01 8.84
C ASP A 113 -0.43 3.40 8.19
N THR A 114 -1.47 3.51 8.99
CA THR A 114 -2.83 3.84 8.54
C THR A 114 -3.05 5.33 8.28
N ARG A 115 -2.00 6.16 8.20
CA ARG A 115 -2.16 7.58 7.86
C ARG A 115 -2.70 7.69 6.43
N TRP A 116 -3.93 8.19 6.32
CA TRP A 116 -4.68 8.18 5.06
C TRP A 116 -3.97 8.94 3.92
N LEU A 117 -3.23 10.00 4.23
CA LEU A 117 -2.50 10.77 3.21
C LEU A 117 -1.32 9.98 2.63
N SER A 118 -0.57 9.26 3.48
CA SER A 118 0.48 8.37 2.98
C SER A 118 -0.07 7.16 2.24
N GLN A 119 -1.25 6.66 2.64
CA GLN A 119 -1.98 5.64 1.89
C GLN A 119 -2.37 6.15 0.49
N LEU A 120 -2.87 7.39 0.37
CA LEU A 120 -3.14 8.01 -0.93
C LEU A 120 -1.88 8.09 -1.81
N TYR A 121 -0.73 8.45 -1.24
CA TYR A 121 0.53 8.50 -2.02
C TYR A 121 1.02 7.12 -2.46
N MET A 122 0.89 6.10 -1.61
CA MET A 122 1.14 4.72 -2.00
C MET A 122 0.18 4.29 -3.13
N ILE A 123 -1.12 4.57 -3.00
CA ILE A 123 -2.14 4.26 -4.02
C ILE A 123 -1.78 4.89 -5.37
N ARG A 124 -1.48 6.19 -5.38
CA ARG A 124 -1.08 6.90 -6.61
C ARG A 124 0.16 6.28 -7.24
N ARG A 125 1.18 5.94 -6.44
CA ARG A 125 2.39 5.28 -6.95
C ARG A 125 2.10 3.88 -7.48
N ALA A 126 1.27 3.10 -6.80
CA ALA A 126 0.89 1.76 -7.22
C ALA A 126 0.11 1.77 -8.53
N LEU A 127 -0.84 2.70 -8.70
CA LEU A 127 -1.61 2.86 -9.93
C LEU A 127 -0.70 3.23 -11.12
N LEU A 128 0.27 4.13 -10.90
CA LEU A 128 1.28 4.46 -11.93
C LEU A 128 2.17 3.25 -12.31
N LEU A 129 2.35 2.31 -11.38
CA LEU A 129 3.20 1.14 -11.54
C LEU A 129 2.43 -0.14 -11.88
N ARG A 130 1.09 -0.10 -11.99
CA ARG A 130 0.23 -1.29 -12.06
C ARG A 130 0.71 -2.31 -13.08
N ASP A 131 0.85 -1.90 -14.34
CA ASP A 131 1.26 -2.78 -15.44
C ASP A 131 2.64 -3.41 -15.18
N TYR A 132 3.56 -2.67 -14.56
CA TYR A 132 4.90 -3.16 -14.25
C TYR A 132 4.89 -4.12 -13.05
N ILE A 133 4.04 -3.88 -12.06
CA ILE A 133 3.84 -4.77 -10.90
C ILE A 133 3.23 -6.10 -11.35
N GLU A 134 2.21 -6.06 -12.22
CA GLU A 134 1.58 -7.28 -12.75
C GLU A 134 2.58 -8.11 -13.56
N ARG A 135 3.39 -7.47 -14.41
CA ARG A 135 4.50 -8.13 -15.12
C ARG A 135 5.55 -8.68 -14.17
N LEU A 136 5.91 -7.96 -13.12
CA LEU A 136 6.85 -8.43 -12.10
C LEU A 136 6.36 -9.72 -11.44
N ILE A 137 5.09 -9.76 -11.04
CA ILE A 137 4.50 -10.95 -10.40
C ILE A 137 4.54 -12.13 -11.37
N ALA A 138 4.18 -11.91 -12.64
CA ALA A 138 4.21 -12.94 -13.67
C ALA A 138 5.64 -13.47 -13.92
N HIS A 139 6.62 -12.58 -14.10
CA HIS A 139 8.02 -12.94 -14.32
C HIS A 139 8.59 -13.69 -13.12
N HIS A 140 8.39 -13.17 -11.91
CA HIS A 140 8.90 -13.80 -10.70
C HIS A 140 8.33 -15.21 -10.48
N ARG A 141 7.04 -15.40 -10.80
CA ARG A 141 6.41 -16.72 -10.78
C ARG A 141 7.07 -17.68 -11.77
N ILE A 142 7.28 -17.25 -13.01
CA ILE A 142 7.92 -18.07 -14.06
C ILE A 142 9.33 -18.47 -13.64
N ASP A 143 10.15 -17.51 -13.17
CA ASP A 143 11.51 -17.77 -12.72
C ASP A 143 11.55 -18.76 -11.57
N PHE A 144 10.66 -18.60 -10.60
CA PHE A 144 10.54 -19.49 -9.46
C PHE A 144 10.15 -20.91 -9.89
N GLU A 145 9.16 -21.05 -10.77
CA GLU A 145 8.74 -22.34 -11.32
C GLU A 145 9.88 -23.02 -12.09
N GLN A 146 10.62 -22.27 -12.93
CA GLN A 146 11.76 -22.79 -13.68
C GLN A 146 12.89 -23.30 -12.77
N GLN A 147 13.26 -22.53 -11.74
CA GLN A 147 14.28 -22.91 -10.76
C GLN A 147 13.89 -24.14 -9.94
N ASN A 148 12.59 -24.40 -9.78
CA ASN A 148 12.07 -25.48 -8.96
C ASN A 148 11.56 -26.70 -9.74
N LYS A 149 11.72 -26.73 -11.06
CA LYS A 149 11.48 -27.95 -11.86
C LYS A 149 12.43 -29.06 -11.40
N ALA A 150 11.89 -30.24 -11.07
CA ALA A 150 12.72 -31.40 -10.76
C ALA A 150 13.46 -31.87 -12.03
N LYS A 151 14.61 -32.54 -11.86
CA LYS A 151 15.43 -33.11 -12.97
C LYS A 151 14.66 -34.05 -13.92
N ARG A 152 13.42 -34.46 -13.60
CA ARG A 152 12.54 -35.32 -14.42
C ARG A 152 11.24 -34.64 -14.86
N GLY A 153 11.18 -33.31 -14.91
CA GLY A 153 10.05 -32.57 -15.52
C GLY A 153 8.77 -32.48 -14.70
N GLY A 154 8.70 -33.11 -13.51
CA GLY A 154 7.59 -32.96 -12.56
C GLY A 154 7.85 -31.85 -11.53
N PRO A 155 6.80 -31.23 -10.96
CA PRO A 155 6.95 -30.34 -9.81
C PRO A 155 7.51 -31.13 -8.61
N LYS A 156 8.48 -30.56 -7.88
CA LYS A 156 8.88 -31.12 -6.57
C LYS A 156 7.65 -31.11 -5.66
N LYS A 157 7.36 -32.22 -4.97
CA LYS A 157 6.21 -32.31 -4.05
C LYS A 157 6.32 -31.21 -2.97
N SER A 158 5.20 -30.51 -2.72
CA SER A 158 5.05 -29.46 -1.69
C SER A 158 5.79 -28.14 -1.94
N LEU A 159 5.69 -27.57 -3.15
CA LEU A 159 6.26 -26.25 -3.43
C LEU A 159 5.28 -25.11 -3.14
N THR A 160 5.58 -24.34 -2.10
CA THR A 160 4.84 -23.12 -1.77
C THR A 160 5.29 -21.97 -2.68
N LEU A 161 4.35 -21.28 -3.31
CA LEU A 161 4.66 -20.11 -4.14
C LEU A 161 5.23 -18.96 -3.28
N PRO A 162 6.13 -18.12 -3.83
CA PRO A 162 6.57 -16.89 -3.18
C PRO A 162 5.37 -16.01 -2.80
N PHE A 163 5.50 -15.24 -1.71
CA PHE A 163 4.40 -14.47 -1.12
C PHE A 163 3.57 -13.68 -2.16
N ILE A 164 4.22 -12.90 -3.03
CA ILE A 164 3.55 -12.07 -4.05
C ILE A 164 2.88 -12.89 -5.17
N CYS A 165 3.27 -14.15 -5.32
CA CYS A 165 2.74 -15.07 -6.32
C CYS A 165 1.54 -15.88 -5.81
N GLN A 166 1.23 -15.80 -4.51
CA GLN A 166 0.08 -16.47 -3.91
C GLN A 166 -1.22 -15.72 -4.26
N PRO A 167 -2.25 -16.40 -4.78
CA PRO A 167 -3.50 -15.76 -5.22
C PRO A 167 -4.17 -14.87 -4.16
N GLU A 168 -4.10 -15.27 -2.89
CA GLU A 168 -4.66 -14.52 -1.75
C GLU A 168 -3.97 -13.19 -1.46
N ASN A 169 -2.72 -13.00 -1.93
CA ASN A 169 -1.93 -11.78 -1.77
C ASN A 169 -1.97 -10.88 -3.01
N GLN A 170 -2.60 -11.33 -4.10
CA GLN A 170 -2.73 -10.54 -5.31
C GLN A 170 -4.00 -9.70 -5.32
N LEU A 171 -3.89 -8.54 -5.97
CA LEU A 171 -5.03 -7.72 -6.35
C LEU A 171 -5.63 -8.29 -7.64
N SER A 172 -6.90 -8.65 -7.59
CA SER A 172 -7.71 -8.91 -8.78
C SER A 172 -8.03 -7.62 -9.53
N ASP A 173 -8.57 -7.70 -10.74
CA ASP A 173 -9.03 -6.52 -11.49
C ASP A 173 -10.04 -5.68 -10.71
N LYS A 174 -10.94 -6.34 -9.97
CA LYS A 174 -11.89 -5.68 -9.07
C LYS A 174 -11.20 -5.02 -7.88
N ASP A 175 -10.17 -5.64 -7.33
CA ASP A 175 -9.40 -5.02 -6.24
C ASP A 175 -8.71 -3.74 -6.75
N TRP A 176 -8.16 -3.76 -7.97
CA TRP A 176 -7.56 -2.58 -8.60
C TRP A 176 -8.56 -1.46 -8.89
N GLU A 177 -9.77 -1.82 -9.38
CA GLU A 177 -10.87 -0.86 -9.56
C GLU A 177 -11.22 -0.16 -8.24
N VAL A 178 -11.32 -0.91 -7.15
CA VAL A 178 -11.57 -0.33 -5.82
C VAL A 178 -10.40 0.57 -5.36
N VAL A 179 -9.15 0.18 -5.63
CA VAL A 179 -7.97 1.02 -5.32
C VAL A 179 -8.00 2.34 -6.09
N GLU A 180 -8.42 2.32 -7.36
CA GLU A 180 -8.61 3.53 -8.15
C GLU A 180 -9.69 4.44 -7.55
N ILE A 181 -10.83 3.87 -7.18
CA ILE A 181 -11.92 4.59 -6.50
C ILE A 181 -11.43 5.22 -5.18
N PHE A 182 -10.64 4.50 -4.38
CA PHE A 182 -10.02 5.08 -3.18
C PHE A 182 -9.13 6.27 -3.52
N GLY A 183 -8.27 6.15 -4.54
CA GLY A 183 -7.42 7.25 -5.01
C GLY A 183 -8.21 8.49 -5.43
N GLN A 184 -9.33 8.29 -6.14
CA GLN A 184 -10.23 9.38 -6.55
C GLN A 184 -10.89 10.06 -5.34
N ILE A 185 -11.52 9.29 -4.46
CA ILE A 185 -12.23 9.82 -3.28
C ILE A 185 -11.27 10.59 -2.38
N LEU A 186 -10.12 10.00 -2.05
CA LEU A 186 -9.14 10.61 -1.14
C LEU A 186 -8.46 11.85 -1.75
N SER A 187 -8.46 12.01 -3.07
CA SER A 187 -7.97 13.24 -3.71
C SER A 187 -8.82 14.46 -3.35
N TYR A 188 -10.14 14.30 -3.15
CA TYR A 188 -11.00 15.38 -2.64
C TYR A 188 -10.68 15.74 -1.18
N TYR A 189 -10.33 14.74 -0.37
CA TYR A 189 -9.89 14.96 1.01
C TYR A 189 -8.59 15.76 1.05
N GLU A 190 -7.61 15.41 0.21
CA GLU A 190 -6.33 16.12 0.12
C GLU A 190 -6.52 17.57 -0.30
N ALA A 191 -7.34 17.82 -1.34
CA ALA A 191 -7.67 19.18 -1.77
C ALA A 191 -8.32 19.99 -0.64
N THR A 192 -9.22 19.37 0.13
CA THR A 192 -9.89 20.02 1.25
C THR A 192 -8.90 20.40 2.36
N ILE A 193 -7.97 19.50 2.72
CA ILE A 193 -6.94 19.82 3.72
C ILE A 193 -6.04 20.97 3.25
N LYS A 194 -5.54 20.92 2.00
CA LYS A 194 -4.69 21.98 1.45
C LYS A 194 -5.37 23.35 1.48
N MET A 195 -6.68 23.39 1.20
CA MET A 195 -7.46 24.63 1.29
C MET A 195 -7.58 25.16 2.73
N LEU A 196 -7.58 24.28 3.73
CA LEU A 196 -7.75 24.64 5.14
C LEU A 196 -6.44 24.99 5.85
N GLU A 197 -5.30 24.52 5.34
CA GLU A 197 -3.97 24.80 5.89
C GLU A 197 -3.52 26.25 5.58
N GLY A 198 -4.14 26.91 4.59
CA GLY A 198 -3.73 28.23 4.10
C GLY A 198 -2.46 28.14 3.23
N ASP A 199 -2.23 29.15 2.39
CA ASP A 199 -1.01 29.26 1.57
C ASP A 199 0.24 29.54 2.41
#